data_AF-A0A7Y6ANH3-F1
#
_entry.id   AF-A0A7Y6ANH3-F1
#
_cell.length_a   1.000
_cell.length_b   1.000
_cell.length_c   1.000
_cell.angle_alpha   90.00
_cell.angle_beta   90.00
_cell.angle_gamma   90.00
#
_symmetry.space_group_name_H-M   'P 1'
#
loop_
_entity.id
_entity.type
_entity.pdbx_description
1 polymer ?
#
loop_
_entity_poly.entity_id
_entity_poly.type
_entity_poly.pdbx_seq_one_letter_code
_entity_poly.pdbx_strand_id
1 'polypeptide(L)'
;MSAQLDGGDRVGYVVAQQAVEIAIDEAADVGLAVVGANNTWYTGMLSNYAEMITAKGLVAVIASNASPWVTPFGGTEGRFGTNPFCLGFPAPQRP
;
A
#
# COMPACT_ATOMS: atom_id res chain seq x y z
N MET A 1 -14.29 -6.56 3.85
CA MET A 1 -13.83 -6.41 5.24
C MET A 1 -12.86 -5.24 5.36
N SER A 2 -12.66 -4.67 6.55
CA SER A 2 -11.64 -3.64 6.79
C SER A 2 -10.84 -3.88 8.07
N ALA A 3 -9.55 -3.59 8.06
CA ALA A 3 -8.68 -3.67 9.23
C ALA A 3 -7.74 -2.45 9.33
N GLN A 4 -7.25 -2.17 10.53
CA GLN A 4 -6.26 -1.13 10.81
C GLN A 4 -5.06 -1.76 11.53
N LEU A 5 -3.85 -1.54 11.01
CA LEU A 5 -2.59 -2.02 11.55
C LEU A 5 -1.77 -0.85 12.10
N ASP A 6 -1.47 -0.90 13.40
CA ASP A 6 -0.47 -0.04 14.03
C ASP A 6 0.92 -0.68 13.87
N GLY A 7 1.80 -0.02 13.12
CA GLY A 7 3.17 -0.47 12.89
C GLY A 7 4.05 -0.41 14.12
N GLY A 8 3.69 0.40 15.14
CA GLY A 8 4.47 0.55 16.36
C GLY A 8 5.87 1.13 16.12
N ASP A 9 5.98 2.12 15.24
CA ASP A 9 7.22 2.80 14.86
C ASP A 9 8.28 1.86 14.24
N ARG A 10 7.83 0.87 13.46
CA ARG A 10 8.69 -0.15 12.84
C ARG A 10 8.98 0.13 11.37
N VAL A 11 9.93 -0.64 10.85
CA VAL A 11 10.34 -0.64 9.44
C VAL A 11 9.13 -0.87 8.54
N GLY A 12 8.91 0.04 7.58
CA GLY A 12 7.75 0.03 6.71
C GLY A 12 7.62 -1.20 5.83
N TYR A 13 8.74 -1.79 5.41
CA TYR A 13 8.73 -3.04 4.64
C TYR A 13 8.01 -4.18 5.35
N VAL A 14 8.23 -4.34 6.65
CA VAL A 14 7.61 -5.40 7.46
C VAL A 14 6.13 -5.11 7.68
N VAL A 15 5.80 -3.87 8.03
CA VAL A 15 4.41 -3.46 8.30
C VAL A 15 3.56 -3.53 7.05
N ALA A 16 4.07 -3.08 5.90
CA ALA A 16 3.37 -3.15 4.63
C ALA A 16 3.19 -4.60 4.15
N GLN A 17 4.20 -5.45 4.32
CA GLN A 17 4.07 -6.88 4.01
C GLN A 17 2.97 -7.53 4.85
N GLN A 18 2.95 -7.30 6.16
CA GLN A 18 1.92 -7.83 7.05
C GLN A 18 0.52 -7.30 6.69
N ALA A 19 0.38 -6.01 6.37
CA ALA A 19 -0.90 -5.44 5.94
C ALA A 19 -1.42 -6.09 4.65
N VAL A 20 -0.52 -6.42 3.72
CA VAL A 20 -0.84 -7.09 2.45
C VAL A 20 -1.24 -8.54 2.68
N GLU A 21 -0.54 -9.26 3.55
CA GLU A 21 -0.90 -10.63 3.94
C GLU A 21 -2.31 -10.68 4.52
N ILE A 22 -2.63 -9.79 5.48
CA ILE A 22 -3.99 -9.64 6.03
C ILE A 22 -5.00 -9.33 4.91
N ALA A 23 -4.69 -8.39 4.01
CA ALA A 23 -5.60 -8.03 2.93
C ALA A 23 -5.88 -9.19 1.97
N ILE A 24 -4.87 -9.99 1.64
CA ILE A 24 -4.99 -11.17 0.77
C ILE A 24 -5.89 -12.22 1.42
N ASP A 25 -5.62 -12.56 2.67
CA ASP A 25 -6.37 -13.60 3.40
C ASP A 25 -7.84 -13.21 3.52
N GLU A 26 -8.12 -11.97 3.93
CA GLU A 26 -9.50 -11.48 4.07
C GLU A 26 -10.22 -11.34 2.71
N ALA A 27 -9.51 -10.89 1.67
CA ALA A 27 -10.11 -10.76 0.33
C ALA A 27 -10.45 -12.13 -0.27
N ALA A 28 -9.70 -13.18 0.06
CA ALA A 28 -9.99 -14.55 -0.40
C ALA A 28 -11.34 -15.05 0.13
N ASP A 29 -11.72 -14.68 1.35
CA ASP A 29 -12.94 -15.13 2.00
C ASP A 29 -14.16 -14.29 1.61
N VAL A 30 -14.02 -12.96 1.54
CA VAL A 30 -15.17 -12.05 1.37
C VAL A 30 -15.18 -11.25 0.07
N GLY A 31 -14.21 -11.48 -0.82
CA GLY A 31 -14.10 -10.86 -2.15
C GLY A 31 -13.54 -9.44 -2.18
N LEU A 32 -13.42 -8.77 -1.03
CA LEU A 32 -12.82 -7.44 -0.89
C LEU A 32 -12.29 -7.19 0.53
N ALA A 33 -11.05 -6.74 0.65
CA ALA A 33 -10.47 -6.27 1.90
C ALA A 33 -9.79 -4.90 1.74
N VAL A 34 -9.84 -4.09 2.79
CA VAL A 34 -9.14 -2.80 2.88
C VAL A 34 -8.37 -2.76 4.18
N VAL A 35 -7.04 -2.60 4.10
CA VAL A 35 -6.18 -2.55 5.29
C VAL A 35 -5.45 -1.20 5.32
N GLY A 36 -5.66 -0.44 6.39
CA GLY A 36 -4.90 0.77 6.68
C GLY A 36 -3.70 0.45 7.57
N ALA A 37 -2.52 0.98 7.27
CA ALA A 37 -1.35 0.87 8.13
C ALA A 37 -0.84 2.26 8.54
N ASN A 38 -0.57 2.46 9.83
CA ASN A 38 -0.07 3.72 10.38
C ASN A 38 1.10 3.50 11.35
N ASN A 39 1.73 4.60 11.80
CA ASN A 39 2.84 4.55 12.76
C ASN A 39 3.96 3.61 12.30
N THR A 40 4.46 3.87 11.09
CA THR A 40 5.43 3.05 10.38
C THR A 40 6.39 3.93 9.58
N TRP A 41 7.54 3.37 9.20
CA TRP A 41 8.55 4.03 8.38
C TRP A 41 8.39 3.75 6.87
N TYR A 42 9.38 4.12 6.07
CA TYR A 42 9.41 3.98 4.62
C TYR A 42 9.06 2.56 4.15
N THR A 43 8.07 2.48 3.26
CA THR A 43 7.50 1.22 2.74
C THR A 43 8.13 0.75 1.43
N GLY A 44 9.00 1.56 0.82
CA GLY A 44 9.66 1.19 -0.43
C GLY A 44 8.75 1.26 -1.66
N MET A 45 8.90 0.27 -2.54
CA MET A 45 8.23 0.22 -3.85
C MET A 45 6.86 -0.45 -3.72
N LEU A 46 5.79 0.30 -3.97
CA LEU A 46 4.43 -0.23 -3.86
C LEU A 46 4.15 -1.43 -4.79
N SER A 47 4.82 -1.49 -5.95
CA SER A 47 4.63 -2.60 -6.89
C SER A 47 5.10 -3.95 -6.34
N ASN A 48 6.04 -3.98 -5.38
CA ASN A 48 6.41 -5.23 -4.72
C ASN A 48 5.21 -5.88 -4.02
N TYR A 49 4.41 -5.07 -3.33
CA TYR A 49 3.19 -5.53 -2.66
C TYR A 49 2.05 -5.79 -3.65
N ALA A 50 1.94 -4.98 -4.70
CA ALA A 50 0.95 -5.23 -5.75
C ALA A 50 1.20 -6.57 -6.44
N GLU A 51 2.46 -6.92 -6.73
CA GLU A 51 2.85 -8.23 -7.28
C GLU A 51 2.49 -9.38 -6.33
N MET A 52 2.60 -9.22 -5.02
CA MET A 52 2.15 -10.22 -4.04
C MET A 52 0.63 -10.47 -4.14
N ILE A 53 -0.16 -9.40 -4.27
CA ILE A 53 -1.63 -9.47 -4.37
C ILE A 53 -2.05 -10.09 -5.71
N THR A 54 -1.47 -9.64 -6.82
CA THR A 54 -1.83 -10.14 -8.16
C THR A 54 -1.39 -11.59 -8.38
N ALA A 55 -0.31 -12.04 -7.75
CA ALA A 55 0.10 -13.45 -7.72
C ALA A 55 -0.96 -14.38 -7.07
N LYS A 56 -1.90 -13.83 -6.30
CA LYS A 56 -3.05 -14.55 -5.73
C LYS A 56 -4.31 -14.46 -6.57
N GLY A 57 -4.23 -13.89 -7.78
CA GLY A 57 -5.39 -13.69 -8.65
C GLY A 57 -6.29 -12.53 -8.22
N LEU A 58 -5.81 -11.63 -7.35
CA LEU A 58 -6.55 -10.49 -6.82
C LEU A 58 -6.12 -9.18 -7.51
N VAL A 59 -7.00 -8.17 -7.49
CA VAL A 59 -6.67 -6.81 -7.93
C VAL A 59 -6.08 -6.03 -6.76
N ALA A 60 -4.98 -5.32 -7.00
CA ALA A 60 -4.30 -4.49 -6.01
C ALA A 60 -4.62 -3.01 -6.20
N VAL A 61 -4.92 -2.33 -5.09
CA VAL A 61 -4.99 -0.87 -5.01
C VAL A 61 -4.21 -0.44 -3.78
N ILE A 62 -3.10 0.26 -3.98
CA ILE A 62 -2.18 0.62 -2.89
C ILE A 62 -1.81 2.10 -2.99
N ALA A 63 -1.94 2.80 -1.88
CA ALA A 63 -1.52 4.20 -1.75
C ALA A 63 -0.60 4.34 -0.53
N SER A 64 0.36 5.26 -0.59
CA SER A 64 1.18 5.64 0.56
C SER A 64 1.38 7.14 0.59
N ASN A 65 1.65 7.70 1.76
CA ASN A 65 2.12 9.08 1.91
C ASN A 65 3.66 9.11 2.08
N ALA A 66 4.21 10.31 2.08
CA ALA A 66 5.62 10.57 2.38
C ALA A 66 5.78 11.95 3.06
N SER A 67 6.99 12.27 3.52
CA SER A 67 7.33 13.59 4.08
C SER A 67 7.03 14.73 3.09
N PRO A 68 6.74 15.95 3.56
CA PRO A 68 6.19 17.04 2.75
C PRO A 68 7.24 17.72 1.85
N TRP A 69 7.58 17.08 0.73
CA TRP A 69 8.56 17.57 -0.25
C TRP A 69 7.93 18.30 -1.44
N VAL A 70 6.67 18.00 -1.76
CA VAL A 70 5.97 18.48 -2.94
C VAL A 70 5.18 19.74 -2.61
N THR A 71 5.42 20.79 -3.38
CA THR A 71 4.73 22.07 -3.27
C THR A 71 3.37 22.01 -3.96
N PRO A 72 2.28 22.49 -3.32
CA PRO A 72 0.98 22.65 -3.98
C PRO A 72 1.08 23.56 -5.21
N PHE A 73 0.20 23.34 -6.19
CA PHE A 73 0.12 24.23 -7.36
C PHE A 73 -0.12 25.69 -6.92
N GLY A 74 0.72 26.61 -7.41
CA GLY A 74 0.68 28.03 -7.04
C GLY A 74 1.36 28.38 -5.70
N GLY A 75 1.91 27.39 -4.99
CA GLY A 75 2.69 27.60 -3.77
C GLY A 75 4.20 27.65 -4.00
N THR A 76 4.94 27.90 -2.92
CA THR A 76 6.42 27.90 -2.91
C THR A 76 7.02 26.99 -1.83
N GLU A 77 6.19 26.38 -0.99
CA GLU A 77 6.63 25.54 0.13
C GLU A 77 6.08 24.11 0.02
N GLY A 78 6.90 23.13 0.37
CA GLY A 78 6.51 21.71 0.41
C GLY A 78 5.42 21.44 1.45
N ARG A 79 4.29 20.88 1.00
CA ARG A 79 3.14 20.52 1.87
C ARG A 79 2.63 19.10 1.65
N PHE A 80 2.94 18.47 0.52
CA PHE A 80 2.53 17.09 0.20
C PHE A 80 3.73 16.17 0.09
N GLY A 81 3.54 14.87 0.33
CA GLY A 81 4.51 13.87 -0.07
C GLY A 81 4.47 13.60 -1.58
N THR A 82 5.40 12.78 -2.07
CA THR A 82 5.32 12.22 -3.43
C THR A 82 4.10 11.31 -3.63
N ASN A 83 3.52 10.83 -2.52
CA ASN A 83 2.23 10.16 -2.42
C ASN A 83 1.97 9.14 -3.54
N PRO A 84 2.78 8.07 -3.65
CA PRO A 84 2.65 7.10 -4.73
C PRO A 84 1.30 6.35 -4.65
N PHE A 85 0.76 6.05 -5.84
CA PHE A 85 -0.45 5.26 -6.03
C PHE A 85 -0.16 4.14 -7.04
N CYS A 86 -0.49 2.91 -6.68
CA CYS A 86 -0.19 1.71 -7.45
C CYS A 86 -1.44 0.87 -7.65
N LEU A 87 -1.65 0.45 -8.90
CA LEU A 87 -2.70 -0.48 -9.31
C LEU A 87 -2.04 -1.72 -9.90
N GLY A 88 -2.53 -2.90 -9.53
CA GLY A 88 -2.07 -4.18 -10.08
C GLY A 88 -3.26 -5.05 -10.47
N PHE A 89 -3.19 -5.70 -11.62
CA PHE A 89 -4.23 -6.60 -12.11
C PHE A 89 -3.62 -7.98 -12.38
N PRO A 90 -4.32 -9.07 -12.04
CA PRO A 90 -3.83 -10.41 -12.34
C PRO A 90 -3.85 -10.65 -13.86
N ALA A 91 -2.79 -11.28 -14.38
CA ALA A 91 -2.68 -11.63 -15.80
C ALA A 91 -1.98 -12.99 -15.99
N PRO A 92 -2.23 -13.71 -17.10
CA PRO A 92 -1.77 -15.10 -17.25
C PRO A 92 -0.26 -15.28 -17.35
N GLN A 93 0.50 -14.30 -17.83
CA GLN A 93 1.96 -14.38 -18.00
C GLN A 93 2.71 -13.48 -17.04
N ARG A 94 2.32 -12.20 -16.96
CA ARG A 94 2.91 -11.23 -16.04
C ARG A 94 1.88 -10.16 -15.69
N PRO A 95 1.65 -9.90 -14.40
CA PRO A 95 0.79 -8.81 -13.93
C PRO A 95 1.38 -7.42 -14.19
#